data_AF-A0AAQ3UD09-F1
#
_entry.id   AF-A0AAQ3UD09-F1
#
_cell.length_a   1.000
_cell.length_b   1.000
_cell.length_c   1.000
_cell.angle_alpha   90.00
_cell.angle_beta   90.00
_cell.angle_gamma   90.00
#
_symmetry.space_group_name_H-M   'P 1'
#
loop_
_entity.id
_entity.type
_entity.pdbx_description
1 polymer ?
#
loop_
_entity_poly.entity_id
_entity_poly.type
_entity_poly.pdbx_seq_one_letter_code
_entity_poly.pdbx_strand_id
1 'polypeptide(L)'
;MATEQLIELYNLIIEPTIKEQIIAAQKQDKGMAYIREGIDGEKRACSTLDDQGVLWFKGRLVVPKDMELRKKILDEAHTSMFTMHPGSNKMYQDLKQKFWWTRMKWEIAKYVSECDICQRVKANHLKPTGMLQPLALLAWKWEDIHMDFIVGLPRTRKGYDSIDRFTKSAHFVSVKNRYNAQRYAEIYVSRIVSLHGVPRTITSDRGSLFVSRFWEQLQTALGTTSIHSFAYHPQTSGQVESVNQILEDMLRACAFTFSTKWDECLPLAEFAYNNSYQKSLEMAPFEALYGRRCRTPLNWSEPGERVTFGPDLVTQAEEQVKLIHSNLKRAQSRQKSYSDKRRRPLVFEVDDHVYLRVSPMKGYIVLLALRYVGPFKITEQCGPVAYRLELPPHLAAVHDMFHVSQLMKCLRVPEEAVDTSQI
;
A
#
# COMPACT_ATOMS: atom_id res chain seq x y z
N MET A 1 32.56 -23.33 43.75
CA MET A 1 31.61 -22.59 44.62
C MET A 1 31.02 -21.44 43.82
N ALA A 2 29.84 -21.65 43.26
CA ALA A 2 28.87 -20.62 42.93
C ALA A 2 27.51 -21.33 43.02
N THR A 3 26.73 -20.87 43.97
CA THR A 3 25.57 -21.52 44.59
C THR A 3 24.34 -21.41 43.71
N GLU A 4 23.76 -22.55 43.34
CA GLU A 4 22.39 -22.66 42.86
C GLU A 4 21.45 -22.25 44.01
N GLN A 5 20.84 -21.08 43.91
CA GLN A 5 19.76 -20.68 44.81
C GLN A 5 18.49 -21.41 44.41
N LEU A 6 18.28 -22.55 45.07
CA LEU A 6 16.97 -23.20 45.22
C LEU A 6 16.05 -22.24 45.99
N ILE A 7 14.99 -21.77 45.34
CA ILE A 7 13.87 -21.11 46.00
C ILE A 7 12.85 -22.21 46.29
N GLU A 8 12.73 -22.59 47.57
CA GLU A 8 11.70 -23.52 48.05
C GLU A 8 10.33 -22.83 48.13
N LEU A 9 9.46 -23.18 47.17
CA LEU A 9 8.00 -23.11 47.30
C LEU A 9 7.52 -24.57 47.31
N TYR A 10 6.83 -24.98 48.37
CA TYR A 10 6.33 -26.33 48.65
C TYR A 10 6.06 -27.21 47.39
N ASN A 11 6.98 -28.15 47.15
CA ASN A 11 6.90 -29.39 46.35
C ASN A 11 6.22 -29.35 44.96
N LEU A 12 6.68 -28.48 44.09
CA LEU A 12 6.58 -28.68 42.64
C LEU A 12 7.98 -28.58 42.02
N ILE A 13 8.64 -29.72 41.84
CA ILE A 13 9.86 -29.82 41.04
C ILE A 13 9.43 -29.89 39.58
N ILE A 14 9.51 -28.76 38.87
CA ILE A 14 9.23 -28.69 37.43
C ILE A 14 10.57 -28.85 36.70
N GLU A 15 10.91 -30.08 36.33
CA GLU A 15 12.10 -30.35 35.51
C GLU A 15 11.75 -30.28 34.02
N PRO A 16 12.59 -29.62 33.19
CA PRO A 16 12.37 -29.55 31.75
C PRO A 16 12.59 -30.92 31.08
N THR A 17 11.49 -31.63 30.80
CA THR A 17 11.49 -33.00 30.25
C THR A 17 11.98 -33.11 28.80
N ILE A 18 12.16 -32.00 28.09
CA ILE A 18 12.52 -32.00 26.66
C ILE A 18 13.87 -32.70 26.43
N LYS A 19 14.87 -32.46 27.30
CA LYS A 19 16.20 -33.06 27.17
C LYS A 19 16.12 -34.59 27.30
N GLU A 20 15.37 -35.07 28.27
CA GLU A 20 15.19 -36.50 28.53
C GLU A 20 14.40 -37.18 27.41
N GLN A 21 13.37 -36.51 26.89
CA GLN A 21 12.61 -36.99 25.72
C GLN A 21 13.50 -37.12 24.49
N ILE A 22 14.43 -36.18 24.25
CA ILE A 22 15.41 -36.28 23.16
C ILE A 22 16.32 -37.48 23.37
N ILE A 23 16.87 -37.66 24.57
CA ILE A 23 17.76 -38.78 24.89
C ILE A 23 17.04 -40.13 24.69
N ALA A 24 15.79 -40.23 25.16
CA ALA A 24 14.97 -41.42 24.96
C ALA A 24 14.67 -41.68 23.47
N ALA A 25 14.27 -40.65 22.72
CA ALA A 25 13.97 -40.76 21.30
C ALA A 25 15.20 -41.12 20.47
N GLN A 26 16.40 -40.65 20.83
CA GLN A 26 17.63 -41.05 20.16
C GLN A 26 17.87 -42.57 20.22
N LYS A 27 17.46 -43.25 21.30
CA LYS A 27 17.66 -44.70 21.44
C LYS A 27 16.83 -45.51 20.44
N GLN A 28 15.67 -44.97 20.04
CA GLN A 28 14.71 -45.65 19.17
C GLN A 28 14.83 -45.25 17.69
N ASP A 29 15.51 -44.13 17.38
CA ASP A 29 15.62 -43.60 16.02
C ASP A 29 16.65 -44.35 15.17
N LYS A 30 16.19 -44.94 14.05
CA LYS A 30 17.01 -45.69 13.09
C LYS A 30 18.09 -44.85 12.42
N GLY A 31 17.81 -43.57 12.17
CA GLY A 31 18.78 -42.63 11.60
C GLY A 31 19.89 -42.31 12.58
N MET A 32 19.59 -42.22 13.88
CA MET A 32 20.58 -42.06 14.93
C MET A 32 21.43 -43.31 15.09
N ALA A 33 20.86 -44.51 15.02
CA ALA A 33 21.62 -45.76 15.02
C ALA A 33 22.66 -45.79 13.88
N TYR A 34 22.25 -45.44 12.66
CA TYR A 34 23.15 -45.30 11.52
C TYR A 34 24.23 -44.23 11.72
N ILE A 35 23.95 -43.17 12.50
CA ILE A 35 24.95 -42.16 12.84
C ILE A 35 26.01 -42.74 13.78
N ARG A 36 25.60 -43.49 14.81
CA ARG A 36 26.50 -44.13 15.78
C ARG A 36 27.48 -45.09 15.12
N GLU A 37 26.99 -45.97 14.26
CA GLU A 37 27.82 -46.97 13.55
C GLU A 37 28.88 -46.35 12.63
N GLY A 38 28.69 -45.11 12.19
CA GLY A 38 29.59 -44.41 11.28
C GLY A 38 30.58 -43.43 11.93
N ILE A 39 30.66 -43.38 13.27
CA ILE A 39 31.60 -42.50 13.98
C ILE A 39 33.03 -43.07 13.95
N ASP A 40 33.18 -44.39 14.00
CA ASP A 40 34.49 -45.07 14.06
C ASP A 40 35.25 -45.07 12.73
N GLY A 41 34.56 -44.84 11.61
CA GLY A 41 35.14 -44.92 10.27
C GLY A 41 35.33 -43.58 9.59
N GLU A 42 36.12 -42.66 10.15
CA GLU A 42 36.64 -41.35 9.61
C GLU A 42 35.67 -40.39 8.85
N LYS A 43 34.42 -40.79 8.56
CA LYS A 43 33.46 -40.07 7.70
C LYS A 43 32.63 -39.03 8.46
N ARG A 44 32.70 -39.01 9.80
CA ARG A 44 31.85 -38.15 10.66
C ARG A 44 32.58 -37.54 11.86
N ALA A 45 33.76 -36.95 11.61
CA ALA A 45 34.64 -36.32 12.63
C ALA A 45 34.00 -35.22 13.53
N CYS A 46 32.75 -34.80 13.28
CA CYS A 46 32.06 -33.76 14.05
C CYS A 46 31.00 -34.30 15.02
N SER A 47 30.74 -35.61 15.01
CA SER A 47 29.77 -36.29 15.88
C SER A 47 30.51 -37.04 16.98
N THR A 48 30.06 -36.90 18.23
CA THR A 48 30.64 -37.56 19.41
C THR A 48 29.56 -38.28 20.20
N LEU A 49 29.94 -39.34 20.91
CA LEU A 49 29.10 -40.02 21.89
C LEU A 49 29.59 -39.70 23.30
N ASP A 50 28.67 -39.50 24.23
CA ASP A 50 29.02 -39.41 25.66
C ASP A 50 28.96 -40.79 26.35
N ASP A 51 29.31 -40.82 27.63
CA ASP A 51 29.37 -42.02 28.47
C ASP A 51 28.00 -42.73 28.60
N GLN A 52 26.90 -42.06 28.24
CA GLN A 52 25.53 -42.58 28.27
C GLN A 52 25.02 -42.99 26.88
N GLY A 53 25.88 -42.93 25.84
CA GLY A 53 25.53 -43.28 24.46
C GLY A 53 24.68 -42.23 23.75
N VAL A 54 24.62 -41.00 24.27
CA VAL A 54 23.89 -39.89 23.65
C VAL A 54 24.74 -39.26 22.56
N LEU A 55 24.10 -38.98 21.43
CA LEU A 55 24.74 -38.39 20.27
C LEU A 55 24.80 -36.86 20.37
N TRP A 56 25.99 -36.34 20.17
CA TRP A 56 26.31 -34.92 20.14
C TRP A 56 26.94 -34.53 18.80
N PHE A 57 26.74 -33.30 18.36
CA PHE A 57 27.38 -32.73 17.17
C PHE A 57 28.04 -31.40 17.52
N LYS A 58 29.37 -31.35 17.52
CA LYS A 58 30.17 -30.17 17.94
C LYS A 58 29.69 -29.60 19.30
N GLY A 59 29.48 -30.47 20.28
CA GLY A 59 29.02 -30.10 21.62
C GLY A 59 27.52 -29.75 21.75
N ARG A 60 26.69 -30.09 20.75
CA ARG A 60 25.23 -29.83 20.74
C ARG A 60 24.44 -31.12 20.70
N LEU A 61 23.34 -31.17 21.43
CA LEU A 61 22.48 -32.34 21.52
C LEU A 61 21.78 -32.57 20.18
N VAL A 62 21.95 -33.76 19.60
CA VAL A 62 21.35 -34.10 18.31
C VAL A 62 19.87 -34.44 18.49
N VAL A 63 18.98 -33.76 17.78
CA VAL A 63 17.54 -34.01 17.86
C VAL A 63 17.11 -35.01 16.76
N PRO A 64 16.48 -36.15 17.13
CA PRO A 64 15.88 -37.13 16.21
C PRO A 64 14.96 -36.53 15.17
N LYS A 65 14.66 -37.29 14.11
CA LYS A 65 13.68 -36.86 13.10
C LYS A 65 12.26 -37.18 13.55
N ASP A 66 11.95 -36.79 14.78
CA ASP A 66 10.64 -36.86 15.41
C ASP A 66 9.95 -35.50 15.25
N MET A 67 8.84 -35.48 14.52
CA MET A 67 8.12 -34.24 14.20
C MET A 67 7.47 -33.62 15.43
N GLU A 68 6.94 -34.43 16.33
CA GLU A 68 6.28 -33.94 17.55
C GLU A 68 7.31 -33.35 18.51
N LEU A 69 8.46 -34.01 18.67
CA LEU A 69 9.53 -33.53 19.54
C LEU A 69 10.15 -32.24 19.00
N ARG A 70 10.43 -32.17 17.69
CA ARG A 70 10.94 -30.94 17.07
C ARG A 70 9.92 -29.82 17.17
N LYS A 71 8.62 -30.10 16.97
CA LYS A 71 7.55 -29.12 17.13
C LYS A 71 7.51 -28.57 18.56
N LYS A 72 7.58 -29.42 19.59
CA LYS A 72 7.66 -28.97 21.00
C LYS A 72 8.84 -28.02 21.25
N ILE A 73 10.02 -28.30 20.69
CA ILE A 73 11.19 -27.41 20.81
C ILE A 73 10.92 -26.07 20.11
N LEU A 74 10.30 -26.11 18.92
CA LEU A 74 9.97 -24.90 18.16
C LEU A 74 8.88 -24.06 18.86
N ASP A 75 7.83 -24.70 19.39
CA ASP A 75 6.78 -24.09 20.18
C ASP A 75 7.40 -23.42 21.42
N GLU A 76 8.18 -24.14 22.23
CA GLU A 76 8.80 -23.57 23.43
C GLU A 76 9.76 -22.41 23.11
N ALA A 77 10.49 -22.49 22.00
CA ALA A 77 11.41 -21.43 21.59
C ALA A 77 10.74 -20.26 20.86
N HIS A 78 9.43 -20.33 20.59
CA HIS A 78 8.71 -19.31 19.83
C HIS A 78 7.46 -18.76 20.50
N THR A 79 6.61 -19.59 21.07
CA THR A 79 5.29 -19.21 21.62
C THR A 79 5.31 -19.06 23.13
N SER A 80 6.37 -19.51 23.82
CA SER A 80 6.46 -19.38 25.28
C SER A 80 6.52 -17.92 25.72
N MET A 81 5.98 -17.66 26.93
CA MET A 81 6.07 -16.32 27.56
C MET A 81 7.52 -15.87 27.77
N PHE A 82 8.47 -16.81 27.83
CA PHE A 82 9.90 -16.51 27.98
C PHE A 82 10.57 -16.07 26.68
N THR A 83 10.02 -16.41 25.51
CA THR A 83 10.65 -16.15 24.21
C THR A 83 9.90 -15.13 23.35
N MET A 84 8.57 -15.05 23.48
CA MET A 84 7.71 -14.03 22.86
C MET A 84 7.96 -13.80 21.35
N HIS A 85 7.73 -14.82 20.53
CA HIS A 85 7.73 -14.75 19.07
C HIS A 85 8.99 -14.12 18.43
N PRO A 86 10.22 -14.61 18.74
CA PRO A 86 11.44 -14.09 18.17
C PRO A 86 11.49 -14.26 16.64
N GLY A 87 12.32 -13.46 15.97
CA GLY A 87 12.62 -13.65 14.55
C GLY A 87 13.42 -14.94 14.31
N SER A 88 13.34 -15.50 13.10
CA SER A 88 13.97 -16.78 12.73
C SER A 88 15.48 -16.81 13.00
N ASN A 89 16.21 -15.72 12.72
CA ASN A 89 17.64 -15.63 12.99
C ASN A 89 17.95 -15.66 14.49
N LYS A 90 17.19 -14.95 15.33
CA LYS A 90 17.38 -14.95 16.78
C LYS A 90 17.12 -16.33 17.35
N MET A 91 15.96 -16.91 17.02
CA MET A 91 15.58 -18.27 17.41
C MET A 91 16.61 -19.32 17.00
N TYR A 92 17.18 -19.21 15.78
CA TYR A 92 18.26 -20.10 15.35
C TYR A 92 19.53 -19.94 16.16
N GLN A 93 19.97 -18.72 16.48
CA GLN A 93 21.17 -18.51 17.29
C GLN A 93 21.01 -19.02 18.72
N ASP A 94 19.80 -18.90 19.28
CA ASP A 94 19.49 -19.40 20.62
C ASP A 94 19.47 -20.94 20.64
N LEU A 95 18.74 -21.56 19.72
CA LEU A 95 18.64 -23.02 19.63
C LEU A 95 19.98 -23.68 19.26
N LYS A 96 20.76 -23.08 18.36
CA LYS A 96 22.05 -23.61 17.91
C LYS A 96 23.07 -23.76 19.04
N GLN A 97 22.91 -23.07 20.16
CA GLN A 97 23.84 -23.23 21.28
C GLN A 97 23.73 -24.61 21.92
N LYS A 98 22.51 -25.18 21.98
CA LYS A 98 22.23 -26.42 22.72
C LYS A 98 21.82 -27.58 21.83
N PHE A 99 21.13 -27.31 20.71
CA PHE A 99 20.55 -28.33 19.85
C PHE A 99 21.14 -28.33 18.44
N TRP A 100 21.05 -29.48 17.78
CA TRP A 100 21.38 -29.63 16.38
C TRP A 100 20.50 -30.66 15.69
N TRP A 101 20.02 -30.35 14.48
CA TRP A 101 19.47 -31.34 13.56
C TRP A 101 19.63 -30.91 12.11
N THR A 102 19.46 -31.86 11.20
CA THR A 102 19.55 -31.61 9.75
C THR A 102 18.47 -30.62 9.32
N ARG A 103 18.86 -29.57 8.59
CA ARG A 103 17.98 -28.49 8.11
C ARG A 103 17.31 -27.64 9.21
N MET A 104 17.83 -27.66 10.44
CA MET A 104 17.32 -26.84 11.57
C MET A 104 17.04 -25.38 11.22
N LYS A 105 17.97 -24.70 10.55
CA LYS A 105 17.78 -23.29 10.15
C LYS A 105 16.58 -23.09 9.21
N TRP A 106 16.36 -24.03 8.29
CA TRP A 106 15.24 -23.98 7.35
C TRP A 106 13.91 -24.28 8.05
N GLU A 107 13.87 -25.30 8.92
CA GLU A 107 12.68 -25.65 9.69
C GLU A 107 12.25 -24.50 10.63
N ILE A 108 13.20 -23.84 11.31
CA ILE A 108 12.94 -22.64 12.11
C ILE A 108 12.39 -21.49 11.25
N ALA A 109 13.00 -21.24 10.09
CA ALA A 109 12.54 -20.17 9.20
C ALA A 109 11.12 -20.43 8.70
N LYS A 110 10.81 -21.69 8.33
CA LYS A 110 9.47 -22.12 7.93
C LYS A 110 8.47 -21.93 9.07
N TYR A 111 8.79 -22.44 10.26
CA TYR A 111 7.93 -22.36 11.44
C TYR A 111 7.58 -20.91 11.81
N VAL A 112 8.58 -20.01 11.89
CA VAL A 112 8.34 -18.59 12.19
C VAL A 112 7.54 -17.90 11.07
N SER A 113 7.76 -18.30 9.80
CA SER A 113 7.02 -17.73 8.68
C SER A 113 5.55 -18.16 8.65
N GLU A 114 5.21 -19.34 9.16
CA GLU A 114 3.83 -19.87 9.23
C GLU A 114 3.07 -19.42 10.48
N CYS A 115 3.74 -18.74 11.43
CA CYS A 115 3.12 -18.23 12.64
C CYS A 115 2.16 -17.05 12.36
N ASP A 116 0.87 -17.27 12.63
CA ASP A 116 -0.21 -16.28 12.46
C ASP A 116 0.04 -14.97 13.24
N ILE A 117 0.37 -15.08 14.54
CA ILE A 117 0.65 -13.91 15.40
C ILE A 117 1.80 -13.08 14.83
N CYS A 118 2.89 -13.74 14.40
CA CYS A 118 4.02 -13.05 13.77
C CYS A 118 3.60 -12.32 12.49
N GLN A 119 2.79 -12.94 11.65
CA GLN A 119 2.31 -12.34 10.41
C GLN A 119 1.44 -11.10 10.67
N ARG A 120 0.58 -11.12 11.70
CA ARG A 120 -0.30 -10.00 12.02
C ARG A 120 0.38 -8.83 12.73
N VAL A 121 1.39 -9.10 13.56
CA VAL A 121 2.01 -8.09 14.45
C VAL A 121 3.29 -7.50 13.85
N LYS A 122 4.12 -8.32 13.18
CA LYS A 122 5.45 -7.86 12.74
C LYS A 122 5.34 -6.89 11.56
N ALA A 123 6.20 -5.88 11.58
CA ALA A 123 6.31 -4.95 10.46
C ALA A 123 6.88 -5.67 9.23
N ASN A 124 6.28 -5.41 8.07
CA ASN A 124 6.82 -5.89 6.81
C ASN A 124 7.90 -4.91 6.32
N HIS A 125 9.15 -5.37 6.29
CA HIS A 125 10.29 -4.57 5.82
C HIS A 125 10.59 -4.76 4.33
N LEU A 126 9.76 -5.51 3.61
CA LEU A 126 9.90 -5.69 2.16
C LEU A 126 9.44 -4.43 1.43
N LYS A 127 9.97 -4.26 0.21
CA LYS A 127 9.49 -3.22 -0.71
C LYS A 127 7.97 -3.37 -0.92
N PRO A 128 7.22 -2.25 -1.02
CA PRO A 128 5.80 -2.28 -1.35
C PRO A 128 5.51 -3.08 -2.61
N THR A 129 4.40 -3.80 -2.60
CA THR A 129 3.92 -4.63 -3.72
C THR A 129 3.06 -3.80 -4.67
N GLY A 130 2.96 -4.25 -5.93
CA GLY A 130 2.09 -3.65 -6.93
C GLY A 130 2.79 -2.60 -7.79
N MET A 131 3.15 -3.00 -9.01
CA MET A 131 3.78 -2.10 -9.99
C MET A 131 2.85 -0.94 -10.34
N LEU A 132 3.44 0.21 -10.69
CA LEU A 132 2.67 1.38 -11.08
C LEU A 132 1.88 1.06 -12.36
N GLN A 133 0.57 1.24 -12.30
CA GLN A 133 -0.32 1.21 -13.45
C GLN A 133 -0.51 2.66 -13.94
N PRO A 134 0.16 3.09 -15.02
CA PRO A 134 -0.09 4.39 -15.58
C PRO A 134 -1.52 4.44 -16.14
N LEU A 135 -2.20 5.55 -15.89
CA LEU A 135 -3.49 5.83 -16.52
C LEU A 135 -3.32 5.93 -18.04
N ALA A 136 -4.33 5.48 -18.78
CA ALA A 136 -4.37 5.63 -20.22
C ALA A 136 -4.14 7.10 -20.62
N LEU A 137 -3.40 7.32 -21.70
CA LEU A 137 -3.25 8.66 -22.24
C LEU A 137 -4.59 9.07 -22.85
N LEU A 138 -5.11 10.21 -22.40
CA LEU A 138 -6.32 10.86 -22.92
C LEU A 138 -6.22 10.95 -24.44
N ALA A 139 -7.27 10.59 -25.19
CA ALA A 139 -7.27 10.75 -26.65
C ALA A 139 -7.46 12.22 -27.05
N TRP A 140 -8.27 12.97 -26.30
CA TRP A 140 -8.48 14.40 -26.51
C TRP A 140 -8.58 15.22 -25.22
N LYS A 141 -8.64 16.54 -25.38
CA LYS A 141 -8.75 17.51 -24.27
C LYS A 141 -10.11 17.34 -23.58
N TRP A 142 -10.14 17.36 -22.24
CA TRP A 142 -11.35 17.31 -21.42
C TRP A 142 -12.22 16.04 -21.55
N GLU A 143 -11.78 15.01 -22.28
CA GLU A 143 -12.51 13.73 -22.37
C GLU A 143 -12.46 12.94 -21.06
N ASP A 144 -11.31 12.85 -20.41
CA ASP A 144 -11.20 12.24 -19.08
C ASP A 144 -10.65 13.25 -18.08
N ILE A 145 -11.39 13.45 -16.99
CA ILE A 145 -11.04 14.39 -15.92
C ILE A 145 -10.83 13.65 -14.60
N HIS A 146 -9.97 14.20 -13.75
CA HIS A 146 -9.84 13.77 -12.36
C HIS A 146 -10.41 14.83 -11.43
N MET A 147 -11.21 14.39 -10.47
CA MET A 147 -11.85 15.23 -9.46
C MET A 147 -11.30 14.87 -8.08
N ASP A 148 -10.99 15.88 -7.27
CA ASP A 148 -10.44 15.69 -5.93
C ASP A 148 -10.77 16.88 -5.02
N PHE A 149 -11.15 16.59 -3.78
CA PHE A 149 -11.45 17.61 -2.78
C PHE A 149 -10.26 17.85 -1.86
N ILE A 150 -9.81 19.10 -1.81
CA ILE A 150 -8.96 19.60 -0.72
C ILE A 150 -9.89 20.11 0.36
N VAL A 151 -9.97 19.39 1.49
CA VAL A 151 -10.84 19.70 2.62
C VAL A 151 -10.05 20.20 3.84
N GLY A 152 -10.73 20.90 4.76
CA GLY A 152 -10.12 21.34 6.02
C GLY A 152 -9.38 22.68 5.93
N LEU A 153 -9.71 23.49 4.92
CA LEU A 153 -9.18 24.85 4.80
C LEU A 153 -9.84 25.78 5.84
N PRO A 154 -9.14 26.84 6.29
CA PRO A 154 -9.73 27.84 7.17
C PRO A 154 -11.01 28.42 6.56
N ARG A 155 -12.09 28.44 7.33
CA ARG A 155 -13.40 28.86 6.82
C ARG A 155 -13.38 30.34 6.42
N THR A 156 -13.78 30.65 5.19
CA THR A 156 -13.85 32.05 4.71
C THR A 156 -15.13 32.75 5.16
N ARG A 157 -15.23 34.07 5.02
CA ARG A 157 -16.45 34.84 5.34
C ARG A 157 -17.67 34.41 4.51
N LYS A 158 -17.44 33.96 3.27
CA LYS A 158 -18.47 33.39 2.40
C LYS A 158 -18.85 31.95 2.78
N GLY A 159 -18.10 31.37 3.73
CA GLY A 159 -18.33 30.07 4.32
C GLY A 159 -17.69 28.91 3.58
N TYR A 160 -16.76 29.15 2.64
CA TYR A 160 -16.02 28.10 1.95
C TYR A 160 -14.98 27.47 2.87
N ASP A 161 -14.81 26.16 2.75
CA ASP A 161 -13.89 25.35 3.58
C ASP A 161 -13.14 24.28 2.77
N SER A 162 -13.44 24.18 1.46
CA SER A 162 -12.91 23.14 0.59
C SER A 162 -12.72 23.65 -0.85
N ILE A 163 -11.81 23.01 -1.60
CA ILE A 163 -11.56 23.27 -3.03
C ILE A 163 -11.78 21.98 -3.79
N ASP A 164 -12.51 22.06 -4.89
CA ASP A 164 -12.60 20.98 -5.87
C ASP A 164 -11.71 21.27 -7.09
N ARG A 165 -11.01 20.24 -7.57
CA ARG A 165 -9.94 20.36 -8.56
C ARG A 165 -10.15 19.44 -9.76
N PHE A 166 -9.93 19.98 -10.96
CA PHE A 166 -9.96 19.28 -12.24
C PHE A 166 -8.55 19.23 -12.89
N THR A 167 -8.22 18.25 -13.74
CA THR A 167 -6.81 17.96 -14.17
C THR A 167 -6.37 18.43 -15.56
N LYS A 168 -5.03 18.50 -15.69
CA LYS A 168 -4.15 19.02 -16.77
C LYS A 168 -4.28 20.52 -17.01
N SER A 169 -5.46 21.01 -17.36
CA SER A 169 -5.80 22.43 -17.23
C SER A 169 -6.65 22.56 -15.98
N ALA A 170 -6.06 23.05 -14.90
CA ALA A 170 -6.72 23.05 -13.61
C ALA A 170 -7.89 24.01 -13.57
N HIS A 171 -8.98 23.59 -12.93
CA HIS A 171 -10.02 24.46 -12.41
C HIS A 171 -10.02 24.33 -10.90
N PHE A 172 -9.99 25.44 -10.17
CA PHE A 172 -10.03 25.47 -8.71
C PHE A 172 -11.34 26.09 -8.24
N VAL A 173 -12.26 25.26 -7.80
CA VAL A 173 -13.62 25.67 -7.46
C VAL A 173 -13.79 25.69 -5.94
N SER A 174 -14.11 26.85 -5.37
CA SER A 174 -14.43 26.94 -3.94
C SER A 174 -15.78 26.29 -3.65
N VAL A 175 -15.78 25.39 -2.69
CA VAL A 175 -16.95 24.62 -2.27
C VAL A 175 -17.07 24.63 -0.74
N LYS A 176 -18.25 24.19 -0.25
CA LYS A 176 -18.50 23.99 1.18
C LYS A 176 -18.69 22.50 1.42
N ASN A 177 -18.09 21.97 2.47
CA ASN A 177 -18.19 20.56 2.85
C ASN A 177 -19.64 20.17 3.18
N ARG A 178 -20.47 21.15 3.57
CA ARG A 178 -21.91 20.97 3.82
C ARG A 178 -22.78 20.98 2.56
N TYR A 179 -22.23 21.21 1.38
CA TYR A 179 -23.03 21.15 0.16
C TYR A 179 -23.57 19.75 -0.04
N ASN A 180 -24.85 19.66 -0.41
CA ASN A 180 -25.44 18.43 -0.88
C ASN A 180 -25.06 18.19 -2.35
N ALA A 181 -25.28 16.96 -2.82
CA ALA A 181 -24.89 16.56 -4.17
C ALA A 181 -25.58 17.41 -5.26
N GLN A 182 -26.83 17.85 -5.04
CA GLN A 182 -27.57 18.69 -5.97
C GLN A 182 -26.91 20.07 -6.14
N ARG A 183 -26.60 20.75 -5.04
CA ARG A 183 -25.94 22.07 -5.09
C ARG A 183 -24.57 21.97 -5.74
N TYR A 184 -23.84 20.89 -5.45
CA TYR A 184 -22.55 20.66 -6.08
C TYR A 184 -22.68 20.39 -7.59
N ALA A 185 -23.72 19.68 -8.04
CA ALA A 185 -24.00 19.48 -9.46
C ALA A 185 -24.26 20.80 -10.21
N GLU A 186 -24.98 21.75 -9.62
CA GLU A 186 -25.16 23.09 -10.21
C GLU A 186 -23.81 23.80 -10.45
N ILE A 187 -22.90 23.67 -9.48
CA ILE A 187 -21.55 24.23 -9.59
C ILE A 187 -20.75 23.51 -10.67
N TYR A 188 -20.79 22.18 -10.70
CA TYR A 188 -20.12 21.38 -11.72
C TYR A 188 -20.59 21.75 -13.13
N VAL A 189 -21.91 21.82 -13.35
CA VAL A 189 -22.47 22.19 -14.65
C VAL A 189 -22.07 23.61 -15.04
N SER A 190 -22.18 24.57 -14.13
CA SER A 190 -21.90 25.98 -14.43
C SER A 190 -20.42 26.33 -14.59
N ARG A 191 -19.51 25.56 -13.97
CA ARG A 191 -18.07 25.87 -13.97
C ARG A 191 -17.24 24.94 -14.85
N ILE A 192 -17.74 23.74 -15.15
CA ILE A 192 -16.99 22.74 -15.91
C ILE A 192 -17.71 22.39 -17.20
N VAL A 193 -18.94 21.88 -17.12
CA VAL A 193 -19.69 21.43 -18.31
C VAL A 193 -19.96 22.57 -19.28
N SER A 194 -20.29 23.75 -18.76
CA SER A 194 -20.53 24.96 -19.56
C SER A 194 -19.30 25.44 -20.35
N LEU A 195 -18.10 25.14 -19.87
CA LEU A 195 -16.84 25.61 -20.46
C LEU A 195 -16.22 24.57 -21.40
N HIS A 196 -16.32 23.29 -21.04
CA HIS A 196 -15.55 22.22 -21.69
C HIS A 196 -16.42 21.11 -22.27
N GLY A 197 -17.74 21.15 -22.05
CA GLY A 197 -18.64 20.07 -22.39
C GLY A 197 -18.66 18.94 -21.35
N VAL A 198 -19.43 17.90 -21.64
CA VAL A 198 -19.54 16.73 -20.77
C VAL A 198 -18.34 15.81 -21.00
N PRO A 199 -17.57 15.47 -19.96
CA PRO A 199 -16.46 14.52 -20.07
C PRO A 199 -16.98 13.11 -20.33
N ARG A 200 -16.20 12.30 -21.04
CA ARG A 200 -16.47 10.88 -21.23
C ARG A 200 -16.25 10.08 -19.94
N THR A 201 -15.21 10.42 -19.19
CA THR A 201 -14.84 9.71 -17.96
C THR A 201 -14.48 10.66 -16.83
N ILE A 202 -14.93 10.37 -15.63
CA ILE A 202 -14.53 11.06 -14.40
C ILE A 202 -13.83 10.07 -13.48
N THR A 203 -12.63 10.41 -13.01
CA THR A 203 -11.95 9.65 -11.96
C THR A 203 -11.91 10.44 -10.66
N SER A 204 -12.49 9.94 -9.58
CA SER A 204 -12.50 10.60 -8.27
C SER A 204 -12.04 9.69 -7.14
N ASP A 205 -11.90 10.23 -5.93
CA ASP A 205 -11.87 9.42 -4.72
C ASP A 205 -13.27 8.91 -4.36
N ARG A 206 -13.38 8.20 -3.24
CA ARG A 206 -14.64 7.69 -2.69
C ARG A 206 -15.32 8.67 -1.72
N GLY A 207 -15.12 9.98 -1.92
CA GLY A 207 -15.83 11.00 -1.16
C GLY A 207 -17.35 10.82 -1.23
N SER A 208 -18.04 11.11 -0.13
CA SER A 208 -19.49 10.86 0.01
C SER A 208 -20.35 11.51 -1.07
N LEU A 209 -19.93 12.65 -1.61
CA LEU A 209 -20.59 13.32 -2.72
C LEU A 209 -20.46 12.54 -4.04
N PHE A 210 -19.26 12.01 -4.33
CA PHE A 210 -18.97 11.31 -5.58
C PHE A 210 -19.55 9.89 -5.63
N VAL A 211 -19.82 9.29 -4.48
CA VAL A 211 -20.45 7.94 -4.36
C VAL A 211 -21.97 8.06 -4.10
N SER A 212 -22.51 9.28 -4.04
CA SER A 212 -23.95 9.47 -3.84
C SER A 212 -24.74 8.96 -5.04
N ARG A 213 -25.89 8.32 -4.79
CA ARG A 213 -26.80 7.85 -5.86
C ARG A 213 -27.19 8.96 -6.82
N PHE A 214 -27.38 10.17 -6.30
CA PHE A 214 -27.70 11.34 -7.12
C PHE A 214 -26.57 11.65 -8.10
N TRP A 215 -25.32 11.66 -7.64
CA TRP A 215 -24.17 11.94 -8.51
C TRP A 215 -23.98 10.87 -9.57
N GLU A 216 -24.11 9.60 -9.20
CA GLU A 216 -24.05 8.47 -10.13
C GLU A 216 -25.12 8.56 -11.22
N GLN A 217 -26.38 8.85 -10.84
CA GLN A 217 -27.48 9.05 -11.79
C GLN A 217 -27.26 10.26 -12.70
N LEU A 218 -26.76 11.38 -12.15
CA LEU A 218 -26.44 12.58 -12.92
C LEU A 218 -25.39 12.26 -13.99
N GLN A 219 -24.28 11.62 -13.62
CA GLN A 219 -23.21 11.29 -14.55
C GLN A 219 -23.69 10.29 -15.61
N THR A 220 -24.48 9.30 -15.22
CA THR A 220 -25.10 8.34 -16.16
C THR A 220 -26.01 9.06 -17.16
N ALA A 221 -26.85 9.99 -16.71
CA ALA A 221 -27.74 10.77 -17.56
C ALA A 221 -26.99 11.70 -18.53
N LEU A 222 -25.82 12.20 -18.12
CA LEU A 222 -24.93 13.00 -18.97
C LEU A 222 -24.12 12.13 -19.95
N GLY A 223 -24.07 10.81 -19.77
CA GLY A 223 -23.27 9.90 -20.59
C GLY A 223 -21.82 9.74 -20.12
N THR A 224 -21.53 10.12 -18.88
CA THR A 224 -20.20 10.07 -18.28
C THR A 224 -19.97 8.78 -17.50
N THR A 225 -18.84 8.11 -17.72
CA THR A 225 -18.41 6.95 -16.92
C THR A 225 -17.68 7.41 -15.67
N SER A 226 -18.19 7.06 -14.48
CA SER A 226 -17.54 7.39 -13.20
C SER A 226 -16.63 6.26 -12.73
N ILE A 227 -15.38 6.58 -12.39
CA ILE A 227 -14.37 5.64 -11.90
C ILE A 227 -13.90 6.12 -10.52
N HIS A 228 -14.16 5.33 -9.48
CA HIS A 228 -13.69 5.66 -8.13
C HIS A 228 -12.39 4.95 -7.81
N SER A 229 -11.38 5.71 -7.40
CA SER A 229 -10.10 5.18 -6.93
C SER A 229 -10.25 4.36 -5.64
N PHE A 230 -9.35 3.38 -5.45
CA PHE A 230 -9.39 2.47 -4.31
C PHE A 230 -9.21 3.21 -2.98
N ALA A 231 -9.96 2.79 -1.95
CA ALA A 231 -9.82 3.34 -0.60
C ALA A 231 -8.36 3.23 -0.13
N TYR A 232 -7.81 4.33 0.39
CA TYR A 232 -6.44 4.41 0.92
C TYR A 232 -5.32 4.00 -0.08
N HIS A 233 -5.39 4.47 -1.33
CA HIS A 233 -4.23 4.38 -2.24
C HIS A 233 -3.78 5.75 -2.77
N PRO A 234 -3.11 6.59 -1.94
CA PRO A 234 -2.59 7.90 -2.36
C PRO A 234 -1.56 7.83 -3.51
N GLN A 235 -0.97 6.65 -3.72
CA GLN A 235 0.11 6.46 -4.68
C GLN A 235 -0.34 6.25 -6.13
N THR A 236 -1.61 5.88 -6.37
CA THR A 236 -2.20 5.90 -7.73
C THR A 236 -2.47 7.33 -8.19
N SER A 237 -2.44 8.28 -7.25
CA SER A 237 -2.73 9.69 -7.45
C SER A 237 -1.51 10.58 -7.16
N GLY A 238 -0.27 10.10 -7.37
CA GLY A 238 0.93 10.93 -7.14
C GLY A 238 0.97 12.23 -7.98
N GLN A 239 0.24 12.29 -9.10
CA GLN A 239 0.00 13.55 -9.82
C GLN A 239 -0.94 14.49 -9.05
N VAL A 240 -1.99 13.95 -8.43
CA VAL A 240 -2.96 14.70 -7.62
C VAL A 240 -2.28 15.27 -6.38
N GLU A 241 -1.48 14.46 -5.67
CA GLU A 241 -0.71 14.92 -4.50
C GLU A 241 0.25 16.07 -4.85
N SER A 242 0.93 15.98 -6.01
CA SER A 242 1.83 17.06 -6.45
C SER A 242 1.10 18.36 -6.78
N VAL A 243 -0.10 18.29 -7.37
CA VAL A 243 -0.86 19.50 -7.71
C VAL A 243 -1.49 20.11 -6.46
N ASN A 244 -2.01 19.30 -5.55
CA ASN A 244 -2.56 19.78 -4.28
C ASN A 244 -1.47 20.49 -3.47
N GLN A 245 -0.25 19.93 -3.40
CA GLN A 245 0.87 20.59 -2.73
C GLN A 245 1.24 21.93 -3.38
N ILE A 246 1.30 21.99 -4.72
CA ILE A 246 1.57 23.24 -5.45
C ILE A 246 0.49 24.28 -5.13
N LEU A 247 -0.79 23.89 -5.17
CA LEU A 247 -1.89 24.79 -4.85
C LEU A 247 -1.81 25.27 -3.40
N GLU A 248 -1.55 24.37 -2.45
CA GLU A 248 -1.35 24.75 -1.04
C GLU A 248 -0.20 25.75 -0.88
N ASP A 249 0.94 25.53 -1.53
CA ASP A 249 2.08 26.46 -1.49
C ASP A 249 1.73 27.82 -2.12
N MET A 250 1.01 27.82 -3.24
CA MET A 250 0.50 29.04 -3.87
C MET A 250 -0.47 29.79 -2.95
N LEU A 251 -1.40 29.08 -2.30
CA LEU A 251 -2.34 29.69 -1.35
C LEU A 251 -1.64 30.20 -0.09
N ARG A 252 -0.62 29.49 0.43
CA ARG A 252 0.23 29.98 1.54
C ARG A 252 0.95 31.26 1.15
N ALA A 253 1.55 31.31 -0.04
CA ALA A 253 2.23 32.49 -0.55
C ALA A 253 1.24 33.66 -0.75
N CYS A 254 0.04 33.40 -1.27
CA CYS A 254 -1.00 34.42 -1.40
C CYS A 254 -1.50 34.93 -0.04
N ALA A 255 -1.66 34.02 0.92
CA ALA A 255 -2.04 34.34 2.30
C ALA A 255 -1.02 35.24 2.99
N PHE A 256 0.27 35.03 2.71
CA PHE A 256 1.37 35.83 3.25
C PHE A 256 1.49 37.21 2.58
N THR A 257 1.35 37.29 1.25
CA THR A 257 1.72 38.48 0.48
C THR A 257 0.54 39.41 0.15
N PHE A 258 -0.65 38.88 -0.11
CA PHE A 258 -1.74 39.65 -0.73
C PHE A 258 -3.03 39.71 0.10
N SER A 259 -3.51 38.58 0.63
CA SER A 259 -4.80 38.51 1.33
C SER A 259 -4.90 37.28 2.21
N THR A 260 -5.40 37.44 3.45
CA THR A 260 -5.71 36.30 4.34
C THR A 260 -6.86 35.42 3.83
N LYS A 261 -7.56 35.82 2.77
CA LYS A 261 -8.71 35.11 2.20
C LYS A 261 -8.28 34.31 0.97
N TRP A 262 -8.08 33.02 1.15
CA TRP A 262 -7.64 32.12 0.08
C TRP A 262 -8.66 31.98 -1.06
N ASP A 263 -9.96 32.15 -0.81
CA ASP A 263 -11.02 32.00 -1.80
C ASP A 263 -11.01 33.11 -2.86
N GLU A 264 -10.60 34.33 -2.49
CA GLU A 264 -10.43 35.45 -3.42
C GLU A 264 -9.19 35.27 -4.31
N CYS A 265 -8.19 34.50 -3.85
CA CYS A 265 -6.95 34.24 -4.57
C CYS A 265 -7.08 33.08 -5.59
N LEU A 266 -8.12 32.24 -5.48
CA LEU A 266 -8.26 31.06 -6.35
C LEU A 266 -8.22 31.34 -7.84
N PRO A 267 -8.92 32.36 -8.39
CA PRO A 267 -8.87 32.63 -9.83
C PRO A 267 -7.46 32.98 -10.31
N LEU A 268 -6.69 33.71 -9.48
CA LEU A 268 -5.31 34.07 -9.79
C LEU A 268 -4.37 32.86 -9.62
N ALA A 269 -4.63 31.99 -8.64
CA ALA A 269 -3.88 30.76 -8.47
C ALA A 269 -4.10 29.79 -9.64
N GLU A 270 -5.34 29.66 -10.11
CA GLU A 270 -5.69 28.88 -11.30
C GLU A 270 -4.99 29.44 -12.54
N PHE A 271 -5.06 30.77 -12.74
CA PHE A 271 -4.38 31.44 -13.84
C PHE A 271 -2.86 31.20 -13.82
N ALA A 272 -2.23 31.41 -12.67
CA ALA A 272 -0.79 31.22 -12.52
C ALA A 272 -0.38 29.76 -12.72
N TYR A 273 -1.14 28.79 -12.20
CA TYR A 273 -0.88 27.37 -12.39
C TYR A 273 -0.99 26.98 -13.87
N ASN A 274 -2.07 27.40 -14.55
CA ASN A 274 -2.32 27.05 -15.95
C ASN A 274 -1.34 27.73 -16.92
N ASN A 275 -0.76 28.86 -16.54
CA ASN A 275 0.24 29.56 -17.35
C ASN A 275 1.69 29.20 -16.98
N SER A 276 1.90 28.35 -15.97
CA SER A 276 3.23 27.90 -15.58
C SER A 276 3.67 26.66 -16.37
N TYR A 277 4.96 26.59 -16.67
CA TYR A 277 5.55 25.46 -17.37
C TYR A 277 5.39 24.16 -16.59
N GLN A 278 4.87 23.12 -17.24
CA GLN A 278 4.77 21.78 -16.65
C GLN A 278 5.75 20.83 -17.31
N LYS A 279 6.63 20.22 -16.50
CA LYS A 279 7.66 19.28 -16.97
C LYS A 279 7.11 18.05 -17.71
N SER A 280 5.89 17.61 -17.40
CA SER A 280 5.24 16.47 -18.07
C SER A 280 4.71 16.83 -19.46
N LEU A 281 4.28 18.08 -19.67
CA LEU A 281 3.77 18.60 -20.95
C LEU A 281 4.89 19.21 -21.80
N GLU A 282 5.95 19.68 -21.16
CA GLU A 282 7.03 20.50 -21.73
C GLU A 282 6.53 21.85 -22.28
N MET A 283 5.39 22.32 -21.76
CA MET A 283 4.75 23.60 -22.04
C MET A 283 3.78 23.96 -20.90
N ALA A 284 3.12 25.12 -20.98
CA ALA A 284 2.07 25.48 -20.03
C ALA A 284 0.72 24.80 -20.38
N PRO A 285 -0.11 24.40 -19.40
CA PRO A 285 -1.45 23.88 -19.66
C PRO A 285 -2.33 24.78 -20.54
N PHE A 286 -2.23 26.09 -20.38
CA PHE A 286 -2.94 27.06 -21.19
C PHE A 286 -2.52 26.96 -22.67
N GLU A 287 -1.22 26.82 -22.92
CA GLU A 287 -0.67 26.65 -24.27
C GLU A 287 -1.11 25.33 -24.88
N ALA A 288 -1.09 24.24 -24.10
CA ALA A 288 -1.59 22.94 -24.53
C ALA A 288 -3.08 22.98 -24.88
N LEU A 289 -3.89 23.70 -24.09
CA LEU A 289 -5.34 23.78 -24.28
C LEU A 289 -5.72 24.66 -25.48
N TYR A 290 -5.15 25.86 -25.58
CA TYR A 290 -5.55 26.87 -26.56
C TYR A 290 -4.63 27.00 -27.78
N GLY A 291 -3.50 26.27 -27.84
CA GLY A 291 -2.53 26.34 -28.93
C GLY A 291 -1.77 27.67 -29.00
N ARG A 292 -1.83 28.47 -27.93
CA ARG A 292 -1.13 29.76 -27.83
C ARG A 292 -0.75 30.06 -26.39
N ARG A 293 0.36 30.77 -26.20
CA ARG A 293 0.77 31.25 -24.88
C ARG A 293 -0.18 32.32 -24.36
N CYS A 294 -0.43 32.30 -23.06
CA CYS A 294 -1.21 33.36 -22.42
C CYS A 294 -0.44 34.68 -22.47
N ARG A 295 -1.18 35.78 -22.65
CA ARG A 295 -0.63 37.12 -22.47
C ARG A 295 -0.49 37.41 -20.99
N THR A 296 0.68 37.91 -20.63
CA THR A 296 0.97 38.46 -19.31
C THR A 296 1.85 39.69 -19.50
N PRO A 297 2.04 40.54 -18.48
CA PRO A 297 2.98 41.66 -18.56
C PRO A 297 4.42 41.24 -18.93
N LEU A 298 4.79 39.97 -18.70
CA LEU A 298 6.08 39.39 -19.07
C LEU A 298 6.09 38.73 -20.45
N ASN A 299 4.94 38.53 -21.08
CA ASN A 299 4.79 37.81 -22.33
C ASN A 299 3.77 38.51 -23.24
N TRP A 300 4.28 39.46 -24.02
CA TRP A 300 3.54 40.18 -25.06
C TRP A 300 3.53 39.34 -26.33
N SER A 301 2.61 38.36 -26.43
CA SER A 301 2.33 37.81 -27.76
C SER A 301 1.74 38.93 -28.61
N GLU A 302 2.35 39.28 -29.74
CA GLU A 302 1.87 40.39 -30.57
C GLU A 302 0.41 40.14 -31.01
N PRO A 303 -0.50 41.13 -30.93
CA PRO A 303 -1.80 41.09 -31.59
C PRO A 303 -1.62 41.25 -33.09
N GLY A 304 -0.91 40.31 -33.71
CA GLY A 304 -0.82 40.17 -35.15
C GLY A 304 -1.89 39.20 -35.65
N GLU A 305 -2.42 39.48 -36.84
CA GLU A 305 -3.28 38.55 -37.57
C GLU A 305 -2.45 37.30 -37.89
N ARG A 306 -2.73 36.17 -37.23
CA ARG A 306 -2.15 34.88 -37.63
C ARG A 306 -2.84 34.49 -38.93
N VAL A 307 -2.25 34.87 -40.05
CA VAL A 307 -2.71 34.45 -41.38
C VAL A 307 -2.51 32.94 -41.47
N THR A 308 -3.56 32.21 -41.12
CA THR A 308 -3.64 30.76 -41.26
C THR A 308 -4.66 30.50 -42.35
N PHE A 309 -4.18 30.02 -43.49
CA PHE A 309 -5.04 29.69 -44.63
C PHE A 309 -5.44 28.22 -44.56
N GLY A 310 -6.72 27.92 -44.82
CA GLY A 310 -7.18 26.54 -45.05
C GLY A 310 -7.07 25.58 -43.83
N PRO A 311 -6.83 24.26 -44.05
CA PRO A 311 -6.83 23.24 -42.99
C PRO A 311 -5.62 23.31 -42.05
N ASP A 312 -4.68 24.23 -42.25
CA ASP A 312 -3.43 24.34 -41.50
C ASP A 312 -3.62 24.51 -39.99
N LEU A 313 -4.71 25.17 -39.55
CA LEU A 313 -5.06 25.27 -38.13
C LEU A 313 -5.39 23.92 -37.50
N VAL A 314 -6.11 23.07 -38.23
CA VAL A 314 -6.50 21.73 -37.76
C VAL A 314 -5.25 20.85 -37.71
N THR A 315 -4.43 20.88 -38.77
CA THR A 315 -3.16 20.13 -38.82
C THR A 315 -2.21 20.54 -37.69
N GLN A 316 -2.04 21.83 -37.43
CA GLN A 316 -1.21 22.33 -36.32
C GLN A 316 -1.75 21.88 -34.96
N ALA A 317 -3.08 21.92 -34.75
CA ALA A 317 -3.68 21.44 -33.50
C ALA A 317 -3.45 19.93 -33.31
N GLU A 318 -3.59 19.13 -34.36
CA GLU A 318 -3.32 17.70 -34.33
C GLU A 318 -1.85 17.38 -34.04
N GLU A 319 -0.91 18.11 -34.64
CA GLU A 319 0.53 17.98 -34.38
C GLU A 319 0.88 18.32 -32.93
N GLN A 320 0.29 19.38 -32.38
CA GLN A 320 0.45 19.74 -30.97
C GLN A 320 -0.07 18.64 -30.04
N VAL A 321 -1.23 18.06 -30.36
CA VAL A 321 -1.77 16.91 -29.60
C VAL A 321 -0.79 15.73 -29.69
N LYS A 322 -0.30 15.36 -30.88
CA LYS A 322 0.71 14.29 -31.04
C LYS A 322 1.97 14.54 -30.21
N LEU A 323 2.47 15.78 -30.18
CA LEU A 323 3.62 16.17 -29.36
C LEU A 323 3.33 15.99 -27.87
N ILE A 324 2.20 16.50 -27.38
CA ILE A 324 1.77 16.36 -25.98
C ILE A 324 1.66 14.89 -25.58
N HIS A 325 1.06 14.05 -26.44
CA HIS A 325 1.00 12.60 -26.22
C HIS A 325 2.38 11.97 -26.08
N SER A 326 3.31 12.34 -26.95
CA SER A 326 4.69 11.82 -26.91
C SER A 326 5.41 12.22 -25.61
N ASN A 327 5.24 13.46 -25.16
CA ASN A 327 5.82 14.00 -23.93
C ASN A 327 5.24 13.30 -22.71
N LEU A 328 3.91 13.15 -22.65
CA LEU A 328 3.23 12.45 -21.58
C LEU A 328 3.63 10.98 -21.51
N LYS A 329 3.75 10.28 -22.66
CA LYS A 329 4.22 8.90 -22.72
C LYS A 329 5.65 8.78 -22.15
N ARG A 330 6.53 9.70 -22.52
CA ARG A 330 7.91 9.75 -22.00
C ARG A 330 7.92 10.03 -20.49
N ALA A 331 7.10 10.95 -20.01
CA ALA A 331 6.96 11.27 -18.59
C ALA A 331 6.43 10.07 -17.78
N GLN A 332 5.36 9.42 -18.25
CA GLN A 332 4.78 8.22 -17.63
C GLN A 332 5.79 7.07 -17.59
N SER A 333 6.51 6.80 -18.69
CA SER A 333 7.54 5.75 -18.73
C SER A 333 8.68 6.01 -17.74
N ARG A 334 9.13 7.27 -17.63
CA ARG A 334 10.13 7.66 -16.60
C ARG A 334 9.58 7.42 -15.19
N GLN A 335 8.38 7.90 -14.90
CA GLN A 335 7.75 7.73 -13.59
C GLN A 335 7.56 6.25 -13.22
N LYS A 336 7.11 5.42 -14.17
CA LYS A 336 6.99 3.97 -14.01
C LYS A 336 8.34 3.34 -13.69
N SER A 337 9.37 3.63 -14.47
CA SER A 337 10.73 3.11 -14.24
C SER A 337 11.27 3.45 -12.83
N TYR A 338 11.09 4.69 -12.37
CA TYR A 338 11.53 5.08 -11.03
C TYR A 338 10.70 4.45 -9.92
N SER A 339 9.37 4.39 -10.08
CA SER A 339 8.46 3.79 -9.10
C SER A 339 8.72 2.28 -8.97
N ASP A 340 8.79 1.57 -10.08
CA ASP A 340 8.89 0.11 -10.11
C ASP A 340 10.23 -0.39 -9.52
N LYS A 341 11.33 0.38 -9.63
CA LYS A 341 12.60 0.08 -8.93
C LYS A 341 12.47 -0.04 -7.41
N ARG A 342 11.51 0.68 -6.83
CA ARG A 342 11.23 0.71 -5.39
C ARG A 342 10.12 -0.25 -4.99
N ARG A 343 9.55 -0.98 -5.93
CA ARG A 343 8.43 -1.91 -5.72
C ARG A 343 8.84 -3.33 -6.10
N ARG A 344 8.00 -4.29 -5.73
CA ARG A 344 8.15 -5.69 -6.16
C ARG A 344 6.85 -6.18 -6.79
N PRO A 345 6.93 -7.03 -7.83
CA PRO A 345 5.75 -7.68 -8.37
C PRO A 345 5.21 -8.67 -7.34
N LEU A 346 3.89 -8.72 -7.19
CA LEU A 346 3.19 -9.75 -6.44
C LEU A 346 1.84 -9.95 -7.13
N VAL A 347 1.50 -11.20 -7.39
CA VAL A 347 0.24 -11.61 -7.98
C VAL A 347 -0.35 -12.67 -7.06
N PHE A 348 -1.66 -12.62 -6.89
CA PHE A 348 -2.42 -13.61 -6.15
C PHE A 348 -3.35 -14.33 -7.10
N GLU A 349 -3.71 -15.57 -6.75
CA GLU A 349 -4.72 -16.33 -7.46
C GLU A 349 -6.07 -16.22 -6.74
N VAL A 350 -7.16 -16.52 -7.45
CA VAL A 350 -8.46 -16.67 -6.79
C VAL A 350 -8.36 -17.84 -5.80
N ASP A 351 -9.05 -17.73 -4.68
CA ASP A 351 -8.99 -18.65 -3.53
C ASP A 351 -7.71 -18.57 -2.66
N ASP A 352 -6.68 -17.81 -3.04
CA ASP A 352 -5.56 -17.50 -2.12
C ASP A 352 -6.09 -16.78 -0.87
N HIS A 353 -5.50 -17.09 0.29
CA HIS A 353 -5.78 -16.39 1.54
C HIS A 353 -4.76 -15.28 1.78
N VAL A 354 -5.24 -14.11 2.21
CA VAL A 354 -4.40 -12.93 2.43
C VAL A 354 -4.76 -12.19 3.70
N TYR A 355 -3.77 -11.53 4.28
CA TYR A 355 -3.97 -10.58 5.37
C TYR A 355 -4.10 -9.16 4.81
N LEU A 356 -5.06 -8.41 5.33
CA LEU A 356 -5.31 -7.02 4.99
C LEU A 356 -4.61 -6.10 5.99
N ARG A 357 -3.85 -5.12 5.49
CA ARG A 357 -3.13 -4.15 6.31
C ARG A 357 -4.09 -3.12 6.92
N VAL A 358 -4.02 -2.95 8.23
CA VAL A 358 -4.73 -1.87 8.94
C VAL A 358 -3.84 -0.63 8.96
N SER A 359 -4.39 0.51 8.51
CA SER A 359 -3.72 1.80 8.67
C SER A 359 -4.37 2.55 9.84
N PRO A 360 -3.58 3.14 10.76
CA PRO A 360 -4.15 3.96 11.82
C PRO A 360 -4.99 5.08 11.21
N MET A 361 -6.24 5.23 11.62
CA MET A 361 -7.01 6.42 11.25
C MET A 361 -6.30 7.65 11.83
N LYS A 362 -6.17 8.72 11.02
CA LYS A 362 -5.56 9.99 11.47
C LYS A 362 -6.24 10.44 12.77
N GLY A 363 -5.51 10.39 13.89
CA GLY A 363 -5.97 10.82 15.22
C GLY A 363 -6.09 9.72 16.28
N TYR A 364 -6.14 8.44 15.89
CA TYR A 364 -6.24 7.31 16.83
C TYR A 364 -5.04 6.37 16.66
N ILE A 365 -3.99 6.58 17.46
CA ILE A 365 -2.85 5.67 17.53
C ILE A 365 -3.16 4.61 18.59
N VAL A 366 -3.68 3.46 18.17
CA VAL A 366 -3.79 2.30 19.06
C VAL A 366 -2.42 1.62 19.08
N LEU A 367 -1.57 1.95 20.06
CA LEU A 367 -0.16 1.56 20.14
C LEU A 367 0.07 0.03 20.17
N LEU A 368 -0.97 -0.75 20.47
CA LEU A 368 -0.95 -2.21 20.62
C LEU A 368 -1.83 -2.95 19.61
N ALA A 369 -2.39 -2.27 18.60
CA ALA A 369 -3.25 -2.93 17.62
C ALA A 369 -2.47 -3.81 16.63
N LEU A 370 -3.15 -4.85 16.13
CA LEU A 370 -2.65 -5.66 15.03
C LEU A 370 -2.39 -4.80 13.80
N ARG A 371 -1.30 -5.08 13.08
CA ARG A 371 -0.98 -4.39 11.82
C ARG A 371 -1.75 -4.97 10.65
N TYR A 372 -2.18 -6.22 10.76
CA TYR A 372 -2.97 -6.91 9.75
C TYR A 372 -4.14 -7.69 10.35
N VAL A 373 -5.20 -7.80 9.56
CA VAL A 373 -6.46 -8.50 9.87
C VAL A 373 -6.75 -9.55 8.80
N GLY A 374 -7.60 -10.54 9.12
CA GLY A 374 -7.88 -11.69 8.25
C GLY A 374 -7.49 -13.03 8.91
N PRO A 375 -7.03 -14.05 8.17
CA PRO A 375 -6.91 -14.05 6.71
C PRO A 375 -8.28 -14.00 6.03
N PHE A 376 -8.36 -13.33 4.89
CA PHE A 376 -9.54 -13.30 4.03
C PHE A 376 -9.24 -14.02 2.72
N LYS A 377 -10.27 -14.65 2.16
CA LYS A 377 -10.19 -15.35 0.89
C LYS A 377 -10.33 -14.37 -0.28
N ILE A 378 -9.52 -14.53 -1.32
CA ILE A 378 -9.69 -13.76 -2.56
C ILE A 378 -10.82 -14.39 -3.39
N THR A 379 -11.83 -13.58 -3.73
CA THR A 379 -12.98 -14.00 -4.52
C THR A 379 -12.81 -13.66 -6.00
N GLU A 380 -12.14 -12.54 -6.31
CA GLU A 380 -12.01 -12.05 -7.68
C GLU A 380 -10.73 -11.23 -7.87
N GLN A 381 -10.10 -11.34 -9.04
CA GLN A 381 -9.06 -10.43 -9.49
C GLN A 381 -9.68 -9.31 -10.34
N CYS A 382 -9.91 -8.14 -9.75
CA CYS A 382 -10.57 -6.99 -10.39
C CYS A 382 -9.60 -6.11 -11.22
N GLY A 383 -8.36 -6.54 -11.42
CA GLY A 383 -7.36 -5.85 -12.22
C GLY A 383 -5.94 -6.38 -11.98
N PRO A 384 -4.92 -5.79 -12.61
CA PRO A 384 -3.53 -6.26 -12.46
C PRO A 384 -2.97 -6.06 -11.04
N VAL A 385 -3.56 -5.16 -10.25
CA VAL A 385 -3.08 -4.80 -8.90
C VAL A 385 -4.20 -4.67 -7.87
N ALA A 386 -5.41 -5.13 -8.18
CA ALA A 386 -6.58 -5.01 -7.32
C ALA A 386 -7.33 -6.34 -7.21
N TYR A 387 -7.73 -6.68 -5.99
CA TYR A 387 -8.37 -7.95 -5.64
C TYR A 387 -9.58 -7.71 -4.75
N ARG A 388 -10.64 -8.50 -4.93
CA ARG A 388 -11.80 -8.53 -4.04
C ARG A 388 -11.64 -9.62 -3.00
N LEU A 389 -11.96 -9.30 -1.75
CA LEU A 389 -11.88 -10.20 -0.60
C LEU A 389 -13.27 -10.60 -0.12
N GLU A 390 -13.39 -11.81 0.40
CA GLU A 390 -14.55 -12.26 1.16
C GLU A 390 -14.47 -11.67 2.57
N LEU A 391 -15.18 -10.56 2.79
CA LEU A 391 -15.24 -9.90 4.10
C LEU A 391 -16.38 -10.47 4.97
N PRO A 392 -16.14 -10.69 6.28
CA PRO A 392 -17.17 -11.16 7.19
C PRO A 392 -18.26 -10.09 7.43
N PRO A 393 -19.47 -10.47 7.87
CA PRO A 393 -20.61 -9.55 8.00
C PRO A 393 -20.36 -8.32 8.87
N HIS A 394 -19.51 -8.42 9.90
CA HIS A 394 -19.16 -7.28 10.76
C HIS A 394 -18.32 -6.21 10.05
N LEU A 395 -17.69 -6.54 8.91
CA LEU A 395 -16.97 -5.62 8.04
C LEU A 395 -17.77 -5.25 6.77
N ALA A 396 -19.08 -5.51 6.72
CA ALA A 396 -19.90 -5.22 5.54
C ALA A 396 -19.93 -3.73 5.13
N ALA A 397 -19.63 -2.81 6.06
CA ALA A 397 -19.49 -1.39 5.77
C ALA A 397 -18.17 -1.04 5.04
N VAL A 398 -17.18 -1.93 5.09
CA VAL A 398 -15.89 -1.75 4.43
C VAL A 398 -16.00 -2.26 3.00
N HIS A 399 -15.47 -1.48 2.06
CA HIS A 399 -15.38 -1.90 0.66
C HIS A 399 -14.47 -3.12 0.51
N ASP A 400 -14.92 -4.13 -0.23
CA ASP A 400 -14.28 -5.45 -0.34
C ASP A 400 -13.10 -5.52 -1.33
N MET A 401 -12.90 -4.48 -2.13
CA MET A 401 -11.82 -4.40 -3.12
C MET A 401 -10.61 -3.61 -2.61
N PHE A 402 -9.43 -4.25 -2.66
CA PHE A 402 -8.18 -3.71 -2.12
C PHE A 402 -7.04 -3.79 -3.14
N HIS A 403 -6.13 -2.82 -3.06
CA HIS A 403 -4.90 -2.83 -3.84
C HIS A 403 -3.89 -3.82 -3.25
N VAL A 404 -3.12 -4.51 -4.10
CA VAL A 404 -2.11 -5.52 -3.74
C VAL A 404 -1.06 -5.05 -2.73
N SER A 405 -0.83 -3.74 -2.62
CA SER A 405 0.07 -3.10 -1.64
C SER A 405 -0.44 -3.16 -0.20
N GLN A 406 -1.74 -3.37 -0.01
CA GLN A 406 -2.39 -3.52 1.28
C GLN A 406 -2.54 -5.00 1.69
N LEU A 407 -2.16 -5.93 0.81
CA LEU A 407 -2.34 -7.37 1.00
C LEU A 407 -1.01 -8.07 1.29
N MET A 408 -1.05 -9.08 2.15
CA MET A 408 0.07 -9.97 2.44
C MET A 408 -0.36 -11.42 2.29
N LYS A 409 0.46 -12.24 1.61
CA LYS A 409 0.15 -13.67 1.42
C LYS A 409 0.07 -14.39 2.76
N CYS A 410 -1.01 -15.13 2.99
CA CYS A 410 -1.11 -16.07 4.09
C CYS A 410 -0.46 -17.40 3.68
N LEU A 411 0.58 -17.82 4.41
CA LEU A 411 1.29 -19.07 4.11
C LEU A 411 0.59 -20.31 4.68
N ARG A 412 -0.12 -20.15 5.79
CA ARG A 412 -0.90 -21.19 6.45
C ARG A 412 -2.16 -20.55 7.01
N VAL A 413 -3.31 -21.06 6.59
CA VAL A 413 -4.61 -20.65 7.16
C VAL A 413 -4.67 -21.16 8.61
N PRO A 414 -4.91 -20.30 9.61
CA PRO A 414 -5.09 -20.73 10.99
C PRO A 414 -6.33 -21.63 11.12
N GLU A 415 -6.22 -22.70 11.92
CA GLU A 415 -7.34 -23.61 12.20
C GLU A 415 -8.37 -22.99 13.17
N GLU A 416 -7.95 -22.00 13.96
CA GLU A 416 -8.79 -21.24 14.88
C GLU A 416 -8.93 -19.79 14.39
N ALA A 417 -10.16 -19.32 14.22
CA ALA A 417 -10.42 -17.92 13.89
C ALA A 417 -10.15 -17.06 15.13
N VAL A 418 -9.17 -16.16 15.06
CA VAL A 418 -8.96 -15.13 16.08
C VAL A 418 -10.15 -14.18 16.02
N ASP A 419 -10.86 -14.02 17.13
CA ASP A 419 -12.01 -13.13 17.23
C ASP A 419 -11.60 -11.68 16.91
N THR A 420 -12.09 -11.19 15.77
CA THR A 420 -11.82 -9.84 15.28
C THR A 420 -12.70 -8.78 15.95
N SER A 421 -13.51 -9.16 16.96
CA SER A 421 -14.37 -8.26 17.74
C SER A 421 -13.63 -7.16 18.53
N GLN A 422 -12.30 -7.19 18.60
CA GLN A 422 -11.47 -6.21 19.31
C GLN A 422 -10.77 -5.17 18.39
N ILE A 423 -11.11 -5.10 17.09
CA ILE A 423 -10.54 -4.11 16.14
C ILE A 423 -11.22 -2.75 16.28
#